data_AF-A0A2N1N0D3-F1
#
_entry.id   AF-A0A2N1N0D3-F1
#
_cell.length_a   1.000
_cell.length_b   1.000
_cell.length_c   1.000
_cell.angle_alpha   90.00
_cell.angle_beta   90.00
_cell.angle_gamma   90.00
#
_symmetry.space_group_name_H-M   'P 1'
#
loop_
_entity.id
_entity.type
_entity.pdbx_description
1 polymer ?
#
loop_
_entity_poly.entity_id
_entity_poly.type
_entity_poly.pdbx_seq_one_letter_code
_entity_poly.pdbx_strand_id
1 'polypeptide(L)'
;MNTLYRIYNFVGNKLQNNQVENDEINDFSPQTKKELDFNDPNHYNNGTQIKNNEENALLEELNKTKESCNELEQSLKNIKGELSQEKKNSQKYKKQLEKEKKTLNEKVRKLEGDLLQERQNFNFLIGKNQKEKQEFDSKLKVLEENHQRNTNQLNDRYNELESIKKNMKTHMENNINNLEQQLRDQRTKFQQEFKQAHEKYKKNINNIRQKLDEKGNGLRDLEDENARLKEEASKYQSALGVATNTRLGDGDQNHSIKLKNDILKLQNTLDNYVTHLKPNMDLNIKEIQKLAQEYGCLNEITAENPNKIFVKAILQRKVLDYVRGFSHELHNLIESQKITRGPLTLESDIVSKASELLKLINFFSVTRAGTDEVTDASMIKIRQQVYGILGNRGFNNIIDDDGNMRMHDFIALVSNELNKMMNHYRKINDPNRKEQVDAMAPKLIQDIYKLFWFRVNVQEPKTECEYFENVMINPGTMKGSWNEDEIDKLRVDICYFPLVGRNLNSSDAKIFTLAKVFPRYISDSNEPNEENDE
;
A
#
# COMPACT_ATOMS: atom_id res chain seq x y z
N MET A 1 -31.93 67.14 21.28
CA MET A 1 -33.24 67.85 21.35
C MET A 1 -34.13 67.10 22.35
N ASN A 2 -35.11 67.81 22.94
CA ASN A 2 -36.41 67.39 23.52
C ASN A 2 -36.61 65.90 23.87
N THR A 3 -37.18 65.48 25.00
CA THR A 3 -38.23 66.13 25.86
C THR A 3 -38.13 65.45 27.25
N LEU A 4 -38.13 66.14 28.40
CA LEU A 4 -39.30 66.65 29.12
C LEU A 4 -40.50 65.68 29.19
N TYR A 5 -40.86 65.22 30.40
CA TYR A 5 -42.20 64.88 30.97
C TYR A 5 -42.02 63.92 32.18
N ARG A 6 -42.90 63.81 33.19
CA ARG A 6 -43.73 64.76 33.97
C ARG A 6 -44.59 63.95 34.98
N ILE A 7 -44.61 64.37 36.26
CA ILE A 7 -45.78 64.47 37.20
C ILE A 7 -46.62 63.19 37.52
N TYR A 8 -47.10 63.08 38.77
CA TYR A 8 -48.48 62.75 39.26
C TYR A 8 -48.47 61.96 40.60
N ASN A 9 -49.28 62.23 41.64
CA ASN A 9 -50.06 63.44 42.03
C ASN A 9 -50.73 63.36 43.44
N PHE A 10 -51.23 64.51 43.94
CA PHE A 10 -52.41 64.71 44.85
C PHE A 10 -52.39 64.14 46.31
N VAL A 11 -53.02 64.71 47.36
CA VAL A 11 -54.07 65.77 47.63
C VAL A 11 -53.60 66.63 48.86
N GLY A 12 -54.09 67.80 49.33
CA GLY A 12 -55.24 68.73 49.10
C GLY A 12 -54.89 70.19 49.51
N ASN A 13 -55.74 71.23 49.66
CA ASN A 13 -57.20 71.45 49.86
C ASN A 13 -57.73 71.29 51.33
N LYS A 14 -58.55 72.21 51.93
CA LYS A 14 -59.01 73.57 51.52
C LYS A 14 -59.70 74.41 52.66
N LEU A 15 -60.15 75.64 52.33
CA LEU A 15 -61.08 76.59 53.03
C LEU A 15 -60.46 77.85 53.70
N GLN A 16 -61.30 78.86 54.02
CA GLN A 16 -61.01 80.30 53.78
C GLN A 16 -61.99 81.34 54.42
N ASN A 17 -61.54 82.63 54.46
CA ASN A 17 -62.27 83.92 54.36
C ASN A 17 -62.97 84.65 55.58
N ASN A 18 -62.66 85.97 55.69
CA ASN A 18 -63.51 87.16 56.01
C ASN A 18 -64.05 87.38 57.47
N GLN A 19 -63.95 88.55 58.14
CA GLN A 19 -64.46 89.96 57.93
C GLN A 19 -65.99 90.12 58.26
N VAL A 20 -66.54 91.18 58.92
CA VAL A 20 -66.06 92.50 59.47
C VAL A 20 -67.09 93.19 60.44
N GLU A 21 -66.73 94.31 61.11
CA GLU A 21 -67.56 95.40 61.75
C GLU A 21 -68.42 95.25 63.04
N ASN A 22 -68.29 96.21 64.01
CA ASN A 22 -69.30 97.21 64.48
C ASN A 22 -68.91 97.92 65.83
N ASP A 23 -69.19 99.23 66.00
CA ASP A 23 -68.79 100.15 67.12
C ASP A 23 -69.90 101.24 67.36
N GLU A 24 -69.93 102.24 68.28
CA GLU A 24 -69.07 102.88 69.32
C GLU A 24 -69.96 103.65 70.39
N ILE A 25 -69.48 104.76 71.03
CA ILE A 25 -70.21 105.83 71.81
C ILE A 25 -70.64 105.49 73.28
N ASN A 26 -70.38 106.20 74.42
CA ASN A 26 -69.84 107.52 74.89
C ASN A 26 -70.83 108.71 75.11
N ASP A 27 -70.88 109.52 76.20
CA ASP A 27 -70.26 109.53 77.56
C ASP A 27 -71.33 109.73 78.69
N PHE A 28 -71.56 110.79 79.51
CA PHE A 28 -71.03 112.17 79.72
C PHE A 28 -71.38 112.70 81.16
N SER A 29 -70.59 113.61 81.76
CA SER A 29 -70.83 114.29 83.08
C SER A 29 -71.54 115.68 82.94
N PRO A 30 -72.09 116.38 83.98
CA PRO A 30 -71.31 117.45 84.68
C PRO A 30 -71.78 118.06 86.06
N GLN A 31 -70.84 118.72 86.75
CA GLN A 31 -70.87 120.07 87.44
C GLN A 31 -71.70 120.49 88.70
N THR A 32 -70.97 121.23 89.58
CA THR A 32 -71.26 122.37 90.51
C THR A 32 -72.67 123.02 90.60
N LYS A 33 -73.13 123.67 91.69
CA LYS A 33 -72.62 124.93 92.32
C LYS A 33 -73.52 125.39 93.52
N LYS A 34 -73.39 126.66 93.96
CA LYS A 34 -74.19 127.34 95.01
C LYS A 34 -75.54 127.87 94.47
N GLU A 35 -76.55 127.93 95.35
CA GLU A 35 -77.46 129.07 95.62
C GLU A 35 -78.12 128.77 97.00
N LEU A 36 -78.28 129.65 97.99
CA LEU A 36 -78.87 131.01 98.10
C LEU A 36 -80.39 131.06 97.91
N ASP A 37 -81.08 131.45 98.99
CA ASP A 37 -82.46 132.01 99.08
C ASP A 37 -83.59 131.13 98.47
N PHE A 38 -84.87 131.24 98.83
CA PHE A 38 -85.67 132.35 99.35
C PHE A 38 -86.41 131.93 100.65
N ASN A 39 -86.27 132.68 101.74
CA ASN A 39 -86.97 133.95 102.04
C ASN A 39 -88.45 133.71 102.38
N ASP A 40 -88.88 133.89 103.63
CA ASP A 40 -89.03 135.17 104.37
C ASP A 40 -90.37 135.88 104.03
N PRO A 41 -91.29 136.05 105.01
CA PRO A 41 -92.54 136.81 104.87
C PRO A 41 -92.49 138.14 105.64
N ASN A 42 -92.10 139.20 104.91
CA ASN A 42 -91.97 140.61 105.32
C ASN A 42 -93.23 141.27 105.96
N HIS A 43 -92.95 142.39 106.66
CA HIS A 43 -93.70 143.69 106.74
C HIS A 43 -94.60 143.97 107.97
N TYR A 44 -94.79 145.24 108.41
CA TYR A 44 -94.54 146.55 107.74
C TYR A 44 -93.91 147.62 108.69
N ASN A 45 -93.61 148.80 108.13
CA ASN A 45 -93.22 150.09 108.76
C ASN A 45 -94.36 150.71 109.63
N ASN A 46 -94.26 151.78 110.47
CA ASN A 46 -93.53 153.07 110.37
C ASN A 46 -93.62 153.94 111.67
N GLY A 47 -93.02 155.16 111.77
CA GLY A 47 -93.28 156.13 112.89
C GLY A 47 -92.32 157.36 113.01
N THR A 48 -92.73 158.50 113.61
CA THR A 48 -92.21 159.87 113.24
C THR A 48 -91.64 160.82 114.37
N GLN A 49 -92.16 162.04 114.63
CA GLN A 49 -91.38 163.23 115.10
C GLN A 49 -91.99 164.15 116.21
N ILE A 50 -91.10 164.79 117.01
CA ILE A 50 -91.09 166.22 117.51
C ILE A 50 -92.37 166.72 118.26
N LYS A 51 -92.33 167.26 119.51
CA LYS A 51 -91.58 168.46 119.96
C LYS A 51 -91.56 168.65 121.50
N ASN A 52 -90.40 169.07 122.03
CA ASN A 52 -90.14 169.76 123.32
C ASN A 52 -90.66 169.16 124.66
N ASN A 53 -89.89 169.45 125.73
CA ASN A 53 -90.13 169.13 127.14
C ASN A 53 -90.17 167.63 127.47
N GLU A 54 -89.00 167.11 127.86
CA GLU A 54 -88.78 166.33 129.09
C GLU A 54 -89.96 165.44 129.57
N GLU A 55 -90.02 164.21 129.05
CA GLU A 55 -90.15 162.95 129.84
C GLU A 55 -90.43 161.75 128.91
N ASN A 56 -91.39 161.86 127.99
CA ASN A 56 -91.92 160.71 127.24
C ASN A 56 -91.08 160.26 126.02
N ALA A 57 -89.79 160.59 125.97
CA ALA A 57 -88.86 160.24 124.89
C ALA A 57 -88.43 158.75 124.89
N LEU A 58 -89.32 157.84 125.31
CA LEU A 58 -89.06 156.42 125.55
C LEU A 58 -90.13 155.47 124.99
N LEU A 59 -91.36 155.95 124.74
CA LEU A 59 -92.52 155.05 124.59
C LEU A 59 -92.74 154.52 123.16
N GLU A 60 -92.25 155.21 122.13
CA GLU A 60 -92.50 154.86 120.72
C GLU A 60 -91.33 154.12 120.04
N GLU A 61 -90.09 154.37 120.49
CA GLU A 61 -88.89 153.60 120.13
C GLU A 61 -89.04 152.09 120.46
N LEU A 62 -89.89 151.80 121.46
CA LEU A 62 -90.31 150.47 121.90
C LEU A 62 -91.11 149.68 120.84
N ASN A 63 -91.83 150.33 119.91
CA ASN A 63 -92.61 149.61 118.90
C ASN A 63 -91.74 149.18 117.71
N LYS A 64 -90.82 150.04 117.25
CA LYS A 64 -89.83 149.68 116.20
C LYS A 64 -88.93 148.51 116.59
N THR A 65 -88.67 148.32 117.89
CA THR A 65 -87.96 147.15 118.40
C THR A 65 -88.83 145.88 118.50
N LYS A 66 -90.16 146.01 118.54
CA LYS A 66 -91.07 144.90 118.82
C LYS A 66 -91.42 144.06 117.59
N GLU A 67 -91.60 144.69 116.44
CA GLU A 67 -91.88 143.98 115.18
C GLU A 67 -90.61 143.26 114.66
N SER A 68 -89.45 143.90 114.75
CA SER A 68 -88.16 143.30 114.37
C SER A 68 -87.79 142.06 115.22
N CYS A 69 -88.30 141.94 116.45
CA CYS A 69 -88.17 140.71 117.25
C CYS A 69 -89.04 139.55 116.72
N ASN A 70 -90.24 139.82 116.20
CA ASN A 70 -91.16 138.77 115.76
C ASN A 70 -90.68 138.07 114.47
N GLU A 71 -90.14 138.82 113.50
CA GLU A 71 -89.58 138.22 112.26
C GLU A 71 -88.33 137.36 112.56
N LEU A 72 -87.52 137.75 113.55
CA LEU A 72 -86.39 136.96 114.04
C LEU A 72 -86.83 135.66 114.76
N GLU A 73 -87.92 135.68 115.55
CA GLU A 73 -88.48 134.46 116.15
C GLU A 73 -89.01 133.48 115.08
N GLN A 74 -89.62 134.00 114.01
CA GLN A 74 -90.14 133.19 112.91
C GLN A 74 -88.99 132.49 112.15
N SER A 75 -87.90 133.20 111.87
CA SER A 75 -86.69 132.64 111.24
C SER A 75 -86.03 131.55 112.10
N LEU A 76 -85.93 131.76 113.42
CA LEU A 76 -85.43 130.76 114.37
C LEU A 76 -86.27 129.46 114.41
N LYS A 77 -87.53 129.53 113.98
CA LYS A 77 -88.46 128.39 113.97
C LYS A 77 -88.19 127.42 112.81
N ASN A 78 -87.84 127.92 111.63
CA ASN A 78 -87.58 127.10 110.44
C ASN A 78 -86.24 126.35 110.52
N ILE A 79 -85.15 127.03 110.91
CA ILE A 79 -83.81 126.41 111.07
C ILE A 79 -83.86 125.21 112.04
N LYS A 80 -84.75 125.27 113.03
CA LYS A 80 -84.98 124.21 114.02
C LYS A 80 -85.71 122.97 113.45
N GLY A 81 -86.41 123.12 112.33
CA GLY A 81 -87.07 122.04 111.60
C GLY A 81 -86.09 121.21 110.75
N GLU A 82 -85.26 121.87 109.95
CA GLU A 82 -84.31 121.24 109.03
C GLU A 82 -83.30 120.33 109.76
N LEU A 83 -82.76 120.82 110.88
CA LEU A 83 -81.82 120.10 111.76
C LEU A 83 -82.42 118.78 112.34
N SER A 84 -83.74 118.63 112.35
CA SER A 84 -84.45 117.44 112.82
C SER A 84 -84.53 116.34 111.76
N GLN A 85 -84.55 116.72 110.47
CA GLN A 85 -84.71 115.77 109.37
C GLN A 85 -83.36 115.13 108.99
N GLU A 86 -82.29 115.92 108.96
CA GLU A 86 -80.96 115.44 108.54
C GLU A 86 -80.40 114.34 109.46
N LYS A 87 -80.70 114.42 110.76
CA LYS A 87 -80.37 113.38 111.74
C LYS A 87 -81.00 112.01 111.43
N LYS A 88 -82.19 111.95 110.82
CA LYS A 88 -82.86 110.69 110.47
C LYS A 88 -82.19 109.98 109.29
N ASN A 89 -81.65 110.73 108.33
CA ASN A 89 -81.01 110.18 107.14
C ASN A 89 -79.70 109.48 107.48
N SER A 90 -78.81 110.15 108.24
CA SER A 90 -77.50 109.61 108.66
C SER A 90 -77.63 108.26 109.38
N GLN A 91 -78.63 108.12 110.26
CA GLN A 91 -78.79 106.92 111.08
C GLN A 91 -79.35 105.69 110.31
N LYS A 92 -79.86 105.90 109.10
CA LYS A 92 -80.36 104.82 108.21
C LYS A 92 -79.22 104.15 107.45
N TYR A 93 -78.28 104.94 106.91
CA TYR A 93 -77.12 104.45 106.13
C TYR A 93 -76.23 103.49 106.92
N LYS A 94 -75.97 103.80 108.21
CA LYS A 94 -75.05 103.03 109.06
C LYS A 94 -75.46 101.56 109.25
N LYS A 95 -76.76 101.23 109.20
CA LYS A 95 -77.26 99.85 109.35
C LYS A 95 -77.11 98.97 108.11
N GLN A 96 -76.83 99.53 106.94
CA GLN A 96 -76.70 98.75 105.71
C GLN A 96 -75.27 98.18 105.56
N LEU A 97 -74.26 99.00 105.86
CA LEU A 97 -72.83 98.65 105.72
C LEU A 97 -72.40 97.45 106.58
N GLU A 98 -73.03 97.25 107.75
CA GLU A 98 -72.73 96.12 108.65
C GLU A 98 -73.20 94.76 108.13
N LYS A 99 -74.20 94.71 107.21
CA LYS A 99 -74.64 93.45 106.61
C LYS A 99 -73.65 92.93 105.57
N GLU A 100 -73.21 93.80 104.66
CA GLU A 100 -72.34 93.43 103.53
C GLU A 100 -70.98 92.91 104.00
N LYS A 101 -70.40 93.54 105.04
CA LYS A 101 -69.13 93.11 105.64
C LYS A 101 -69.19 91.68 106.20
N LYS A 102 -70.36 91.21 106.66
CA LYS A 102 -70.51 89.86 107.22
C LYS A 102 -70.49 88.78 106.13
N THR A 103 -71.22 89.02 105.03
CA THR A 103 -71.32 88.11 103.87
C THR A 103 -69.97 87.90 103.16
N LEU A 104 -69.08 88.91 103.18
CA LEU A 104 -67.78 88.81 102.50
C LEU A 104 -66.83 87.81 103.20
N ASN A 105 -66.78 87.82 104.53
CA ASN A 105 -65.87 86.96 105.31
C ASN A 105 -66.16 85.46 105.13
N GLU A 106 -67.43 85.08 104.96
CA GLU A 106 -67.83 83.67 104.77
C GLU A 106 -67.38 83.11 103.40
N LYS A 107 -67.22 83.96 102.38
CA LYS A 107 -66.69 83.55 101.07
C LYS A 107 -65.18 83.27 101.10
N VAL A 108 -64.40 84.12 101.77
CA VAL A 108 -62.93 84.00 101.85
C VAL A 108 -62.53 82.65 102.47
N ARG A 109 -63.12 82.32 103.62
CA ARG A 109 -62.80 81.10 104.38
C ARG A 109 -63.08 79.79 103.60
N LYS A 110 -63.93 79.82 102.57
CA LYS A 110 -64.18 78.64 101.73
C LYS A 110 -63.06 78.40 100.72
N LEU A 111 -62.63 79.47 100.02
CA LEU A 111 -61.56 79.42 99.01
C LEU A 111 -60.22 78.96 99.60
N GLU A 112 -59.91 79.34 100.84
CA GLU A 112 -58.70 78.90 101.54
C GLU A 112 -58.65 77.38 101.78
N GLY A 113 -59.81 76.73 101.90
CA GLY A 113 -59.91 75.27 102.07
C GLY A 113 -59.65 74.52 100.76
N ASP A 114 -60.33 74.92 99.69
CA ASP A 114 -60.23 74.29 98.37
C ASP A 114 -58.78 74.31 97.84
N LEU A 115 -58.09 75.45 97.99
CA LEU A 115 -56.71 75.67 97.54
C LEU A 115 -55.67 74.83 98.31
N LEU A 116 -55.95 74.46 99.56
CA LEU A 116 -55.06 73.59 100.35
C LEU A 116 -55.08 72.14 99.83
N GLN A 117 -56.27 71.65 99.45
CA GLN A 117 -56.47 70.27 99.00
C GLN A 117 -55.86 70.03 97.61
N GLU A 118 -56.01 70.99 96.69
CA GLU A 118 -55.41 70.89 95.34
C GLU A 118 -53.86 70.82 95.41
N ARG A 119 -53.25 71.60 96.32
CA ARG A 119 -51.79 71.60 96.56
C ARG A 119 -51.26 70.25 97.05
N GLN A 120 -52.05 69.48 97.80
CA GLN A 120 -51.66 68.14 98.26
C GLN A 120 -51.65 67.13 97.11
N ASN A 121 -52.68 67.14 96.25
CA ASN A 121 -52.74 66.28 95.05
C ASN A 121 -51.55 66.53 94.11
N PHE A 122 -51.18 67.79 93.88
CA PHE A 122 -50.10 68.13 92.95
C PHE A 122 -48.74 67.57 93.39
N ASN A 123 -48.43 67.64 94.70
CA ASN A 123 -47.20 67.10 95.27
C ASN A 123 -47.11 65.56 95.14
N PHE A 124 -48.23 64.85 95.30
CA PHE A 124 -48.27 63.39 95.13
C PHE A 124 -47.93 62.97 93.68
N LEU A 125 -48.44 63.71 92.68
CA LEU A 125 -48.18 63.45 91.28
C LEU A 125 -46.70 63.61 90.90
N ILE A 126 -46.04 64.66 91.41
CA ILE A 126 -44.60 64.90 91.19
C ILE A 126 -43.75 63.73 91.73
N GLY A 127 -44.04 63.28 92.96
CA GLY A 127 -43.31 62.18 93.60
C GLY A 127 -43.47 60.83 92.89
N LYS A 128 -44.59 60.61 92.18
CA LYS A 128 -44.78 59.44 91.32
C LYS A 128 -43.91 59.54 90.05
N ASN A 129 -44.05 60.64 89.30
CA ASN A 129 -43.39 60.79 88.00
C ASN A 129 -41.85 60.76 88.09
N GLN A 130 -41.27 61.23 89.21
CA GLN A 130 -39.82 61.16 89.44
C GLN A 130 -39.30 59.71 89.55
N LYS A 131 -40.08 58.79 90.14
CA LYS A 131 -39.69 57.36 90.23
C LYS A 131 -39.76 56.67 88.88
N GLU A 132 -40.84 56.89 88.13
CA GLU A 132 -41.00 56.31 86.79
C GLU A 132 -39.87 56.77 85.86
N LYS A 133 -39.46 58.05 85.92
CA LYS A 133 -38.28 58.53 85.19
C LYS A 133 -36.99 57.77 85.54
N GLN A 134 -36.66 57.63 86.82
CA GLN A 134 -35.44 56.94 87.24
C GLN A 134 -35.40 55.47 86.77
N GLU A 135 -36.56 54.80 86.70
CA GLU A 135 -36.67 53.44 86.20
C GLU A 135 -36.43 53.37 84.68
N PHE A 136 -36.95 54.33 83.90
CA PHE A 136 -36.68 54.43 82.46
C PHE A 136 -35.22 54.79 82.15
N ASP A 137 -34.64 55.79 82.82
CA ASP A 137 -33.23 56.17 82.65
C ASP A 137 -32.30 54.97 82.92
N SER A 138 -32.61 54.16 83.94
CA SER A 138 -31.85 52.94 84.26
C SER A 138 -31.97 51.84 83.19
N LYS A 139 -33.16 51.64 82.63
CA LYS A 139 -33.38 50.64 81.55
C LYS A 139 -32.71 51.06 80.24
N LEU A 140 -32.74 52.36 79.91
CA LEU A 140 -32.12 52.90 78.70
C LEU A 140 -30.61 52.61 78.67
N LYS A 141 -29.91 52.92 79.77
CA LYS A 141 -28.46 52.69 79.90
C LYS A 141 -28.08 51.21 79.69
N VAL A 142 -28.84 50.28 80.26
CA VAL A 142 -28.61 48.83 80.06
C VAL A 142 -28.84 48.42 78.61
N LEU A 143 -29.75 49.09 77.88
CA LEU A 143 -29.98 48.84 76.46
C LEU A 143 -28.81 49.33 75.61
N GLU A 144 -28.27 50.52 75.90
CA GLU A 144 -27.12 51.12 75.22
C GLU A 144 -25.84 50.28 75.39
N GLU A 145 -25.54 49.86 76.62
CA GLU A 145 -24.38 49.01 76.93
C GLU A 145 -24.45 47.65 76.19
N ASN A 146 -25.64 47.05 76.08
CA ASN A 146 -25.85 45.82 75.31
C ASN A 146 -25.77 46.06 73.80
N HIS A 147 -26.30 47.17 73.28
CA HIS A 147 -26.16 47.51 71.86
C HIS A 147 -24.68 47.64 71.47
N GLN A 148 -23.90 48.41 72.24
CA GLN A 148 -22.46 48.58 71.97
C GLN A 148 -21.70 47.25 72.03
N ARG A 149 -22.00 46.39 73.01
CA ARG A 149 -21.40 45.05 73.13
C ARG A 149 -21.68 44.18 71.90
N ASN A 150 -22.92 44.19 71.41
CA ASN A 150 -23.33 43.44 70.22
C ASN A 150 -22.68 44.01 68.94
N THR A 151 -22.56 45.33 68.81
CA THR A 151 -21.87 45.97 67.67
C THR A 151 -20.39 45.57 67.63
N ASN A 152 -19.70 45.56 68.77
CA ASN A 152 -18.29 45.15 68.83
C ASN A 152 -18.12 43.68 68.42
N GLN A 153 -18.92 42.77 68.99
CA GLN A 153 -18.88 41.33 68.63
C GLN A 153 -19.18 41.08 67.15
N LEU A 154 -20.04 41.88 66.51
CA LEU A 154 -20.32 41.76 65.08
C LEU A 154 -19.13 42.17 64.22
N ASN A 155 -18.42 43.25 64.59
CA ASN A 155 -17.18 43.66 63.92
C ASN A 155 -16.06 42.63 64.07
N ASP A 156 -15.88 42.05 65.26
CA ASP A 156 -14.85 41.03 65.50
C ASP A 156 -15.07 39.81 64.59
N ARG A 157 -16.31 39.31 64.53
CA ARG A 157 -16.69 38.19 63.63
C ARG A 157 -16.58 38.54 62.15
N TYR A 158 -16.84 39.79 61.77
CA TYR A 158 -16.66 40.25 60.39
C TYR A 158 -15.18 40.24 59.97
N ASN A 159 -14.29 40.73 60.85
CA ASN A 159 -12.84 40.72 60.64
C ASN A 159 -12.27 39.30 60.55
N GLU A 160 -12.75 38.38 61.41
CA GLU A 160 -12.40 36.97 61.37
C GLU A 160 -12.83 36.31 60.04
N LEU A 161 -14.07 36.53 59.61
CA LEU A 161 -14.60 36.02 58.33
C LEU A 161 -13.80 36.51 57.12
N GLU A 162 -13.44 37.79 57.06
CA GLU A 162 -12.66 38.34 55.95
C GLU A 162 -11.21 37.79 55.94
N SER A 163 -10.63 37.53 57.12
CA SER A 163 -9.33 36.85 57.26
C SER A 163 -9.38 35.39 56.76
N ILE A 164 -10.39 34.61 57.17
CA ILE A 164 -10.60 33.22 56.72
C ILE A 164 -10.78 33.17 55.20
N LYS A 165 -11.65 34.04 54.65
CA LYS A 165 -11.90 34.20 53.21
C LYS A 165 -10.64 34.52 52.42
N LYS A 166 -9.80 35.45 52.92
CA LYS A 166 -8.51 35.79 52.30
C LYS A 166 -7.55 34.60 52.28
N ASN A 167 -7.39 33.91 53.41
CA ASN A 167 -6.49 32.76 53.53
C ASN A 167 -6.96 31.59 52.62
N MET A 168 -8.27 31.33 52.56
CA MET A 168 -8.85 30.31 51.69
C MET A 168 -8.66 30.64 50.20
N LYS A 169 -8.79 31.91 49.81
CA LYS A 169 -8.50 32.39 48.45
C LYS A 169 -7.04 32.12 48.06
N THR A 170 -6.08 32.54 48.89
CA THR A 170 -4.65 32.32 48.64
C THR A 170 -4.27 30.84 48.60
N HIS A 171 -4.89 30.00 49.43
CA HIS A 171 -4.70 28.54 49.37
C HIS A 171 -5.19 27.96 48.04
N MET A 172 -6.38 28.36 47.56
CA MET A 172 -6.91 27.89 46.27
C MET A 172 -6.06 28.38 45.09
N GLU A 173 -5.61 29.64 45.10
CA GLU A 173 -4.72 30.21 44.07
C GLU A 173 -3.39 29.44 43.99
N ASN A 174 -2.75 29.15 45.13
CA ASN A 174 -1.53 28.35 45.18
C ASN A 174 -1.74 26.91 44.66
N ASN A 175 -2.88 26.29 44.97
CA ASN A 175 -3.17 24.94 44.52
C ASN A 175 -3.45 24.87 43.00
N ILE A 176 -4.14 25.87 42.45
CA ILE A 176 -4.33 26.03 41.00
C ILE A 176 -2.98 26.20 40.30
N ASN A 177 -2.13 27.11 40.78
CA ASN A 177 -0.80 27.35 40.21
C ASN A 177 0.07 26.08 40.17
N ASN A 178 0.01 25.25 41.21
CA ASN A 178 0.71 23.97 41.29
C ASN A 178 0.17 22.94 40.28
N LEU A 179 -1.16 22.77 40.20
CA LEU A 179 -1.81 21.86 39.25
C LEU A 179 -1.54 22.26 37.79
N GLU A 180 -1.58 23.56 37.47
CA GLU A 180 -1.19 24.05 36.15
C GLU A 180 0.28 23.75 35.84
N GLN A 181 1.18 23.89 36.82
CA GLN A 181 2.59 23.63 36.61
C GLN A 181 2.86 22.16 36.32
N GLN A 182 2.23 21.25 37.09
CA GLN A 182 2.30 19.81 36.82
C GLN A 182 1.78 19.46 35.42
N LEU A 183 0.69 20.11 34.96
CA LEU A 183 0.18 19.96 33.59
C LEU A 183 1.16 20.49 32.52
N ARG A 184 1.81 21.64 32.75
CA ARG A 184 2.85 22.18 31.85
C ARG A 184 4.05 21.24 31.74
N ASP A 185 4.51 20.69 32.87
CA ASP A 185 5.68 19.82 32.92
C ASP A 185 5.40 18.45 32.29
N GLN A 186 4.25 17.82 32.59
CA GLN A 186 3.81 16.59 31.93
C GLN A 186 3.67 16.77 30.41
N ARG A 187 3.04 17.85 29.95
CA ARG A 187 2.87 18.14 28.52
C ARG A 187 4.21 18.35 27.81
N THR A 188 5.15 19.02 28.46
CA THR A 188 6.51 19.26 27.94
C THR A 188 7.29 17.95 27.82
N LYS A 189 7.25 17.10 28.86
CA LYS A 189 7.88 15.77 28.87
C LYS A 189 7.32 14.88 27.76
N PHE A 190 5.99 14.78 27.65
CA PHE A 190 5.33 14.01 26.59
C PHE A 190 5.72 14.50 25.18
N GLN A 191 5.80 15.82 24.96
CA GLN A 191 6.25 16.36 23.66
C GLN A 191 7.71 16.05 23.35
N GLN A 192 8.61 15.99 24.34
CA GLN A 192 10.00 15.59 24.14
C GLN A 192 10.10 14.09 23.81
N GLU A 193 9.44 13.23 24.59
CA GLU A 193 9.41 11.78 24.39
C GLU A 193 8.82 11.43 23.01
N PHE A 194 7.70 12.07 22.63
CA PHE A 194 7.09 11.88 21.31
C PHE A 194 8.01 12.31 20.16
N LYS A 195 8.70 13.46 20.27
CA LYS A 195 9.67 13.92 19.25
C LYS A 195 10.86 12.96 19.12
N GLN A 196 11.41 12.49 20.25
CA GLN A 196 12.52 11.53 20.25
C GLN A 196 12.10 10.18 19.62
N ALA A 197 10.92 9.68 19.95
CA ALA A 197 10.36 8.48 19.34
C ALA A 197 10.14 8.66 17.84
N HIS A 198 9.55 9.78 17.41
CA HIS A 198 9.28 10.06 16.01
C HIS A 198 10.54 10.09 15.15
N GLU A 199 11.58 10.84 15.55
CA GLU A 199 12.85 10.88 14.81
C GLU A 199 13.58 9.52 14.82
N LYS A 200 13.49 8.75 15.92
CA LYS A 200 14.01 7.37 15.97
C LYS A 200 13.32 6.46 14.94
N TYR A 201 11.99 6.48 14.87
CA TYR A 201 11.24 5.68 13.88
C TYR A 201 11.50 6.15 12.44
N LYS A 202 11.53 7.45 12.20
CA LYS A 202 11.86 8.06 10.89
C LYS A 202 13.25 7.68 10.40
N LYS A 203 14.26 7.70 11.28
CA LYS A 203 15.63 7.22 10.97
C LYS A 203 15.65 5.72 10.64
N ASN A 204 14.91 4.91 11.39
CA ASN A 204 14.78 3.48 11.12
C ASN A 204 14.10 3.18 9.78
N ILE A 205 13.01 3.88 9.44
CA ILE A 205 12.29 3.73 8.16
C ILE A 205 13.23 4.05 6.98
N ASN A 206 14.00 5.14 7.07
CA ASN A 206 14.97 5.49 6.03
C ASN A 206 16.09 4.45 5.90
N ASN A 207 16.60 3.90 7.01
CA ASN A 207 17.61 2.84 6.99
C ASN A 207 17.09 1.53 6.37
N ILE A 208 15.81 1.19 6.63
CA ILE A 208 15.15 0.01 6.06
C ILE A 208 14.92 0.21 4.55
N ARG A 209 14.48 1.39 4.12
CA ARG A 209 14.32 1.72 2.68
C ARG A 209 15.64 1.60 1.93
N GLN A 210 16.70 2.28 2.41
CA GLN A 210 18.03 2.19 1.81
C GLN A 210 18.50 0.73 1.65
N LYS A 211 18.36 -0.09 2.69
CA LYS A 211 18.72 -1.52 2.63
C LYS A 211 17.84 -2.37 1.72
N LEU A 212 16.60 -1.95 1.46
CA LEU A 212 15.70 -2.60 0.51
C LEU A 212 16.11 -2.23 -0.93
N ASP A 213 16.44 -0.96 -1.17
CA ASP A 213 16.92 -0.46 -2.47
C ASP A 213 18.28 -1.08 -2.84
N GLU A 214 19.24 -1.11 -1.90
CA GLU A 214 20.55 -1.77 -2.03
C GLU A 214 20.40 -3.27 -2.38
N LYS A 215 19.51 -3.99 -1.68
CA LYS A 215 19.23 -5.41 -1.97
C LYS A 215 18.47 -5.63 -3.27
N GLY A 216 17.54 -4.73 -3.63
CA GLY A 216 16.76 -4.80 -4.86
C GLY A 216 17.59 -4.51 -6.11
N ASN A 217 18.68 -3.74 -5.97
CA ASN A 217 19.69 -3.58 -7.02
C ASN A 217 20.53 -4.85 -7.13
N GLY A 218 21.17 -5.28 -6.03
CA GLY A 218 22.02 -6.49 -6.02
C GLY A 218 21.30 -7.77 -6.42
N LEU A 219 19.98 -7.87 -6.24
CA LEU A 219 19.18 -8.99 -6.79
C LEU A 219 19.12 -8.95 -8.32
N ARG A 220 18.87 -7.77 -8.91
CA ARG A 220 18.81 -7.61 -10.37
C ARG A 220 20.17 -7.82 -11.03
N ASP A 221 21.24 -7.30 -10.42
CA ASP A 221 22.61 -7.53 -10.87
C ASP A 221 22.94 -9.05 -10.93
N LEU A 222 22.43 -9.83 -9.96
CA LEU A 222 22.57 -11.29 -9.92
C LEU A 222 21.62 -12.01 -10.89
N GLU A 223 20.44 -11.48 -11.18
CA GLU A 223 19.51 -12.04 -12.17
C GLU A 223 20.06 -11.87 -13.61
N ASP A 224 20.59 -10.69 -13.93
CA ASP A 224 21.22 -10.40 -15.22
C ASP A 224 22.51 -11.22 -15.44
N GLU A 225 23.37 -11.34 -14.43
CA GLU A 225 24.57 -12.18 -14.51
C GLU A 225 24.21 -13.68 -14.66
N ASN A 226 23.18 -14.15 -13.97
CA ASN A 226 22.68 -15.53 -14.11
C ASN A 226 22.06 -15.77 -15.50
N ALA A 227 21.41 -14.77 -16.10
CA ALA A 227 20.97 -14.83 -17.50
C ALA A 227 22.16 -14.90 -18.47
N ARG A 228 23.20 -14.06 -18.27
CA ARG A 228 24.43 -14.04 -19.07
C ARG A 228 25.16 -15.39 -19.03
N LEU A 229 25.33 -15.96 -17.83
CA LEU A 229 25.96 -17.27 -17.62
C LEU A 229 25.16 -18.42 -18.25
N LYS A 230 23.82 -18.35 -18.27
CA LYS A 230 22.97 -19.32 -19.00
C LYS A 230 23.13 -19.22 -20.51
N GLU A 231 23.22 -18.01 -21.05
CA GLU A 231 23.45 -17.80 -22.48
C GLU A 231 24.84 -18.33 -22.89
N GLU A 232 25.85 -18.08 -22.06
CA GLU A 232 27.22 -18.58 -22.23
C GLU A 232 27.29 -20.12 -22.13
N ALA A 233 26.68 -20.73 -21.11
CA ALA A 233 26.57 -22.17 -20.99
C ALA A 233 25.85 -22.82 -22.19
N SER A 234 24.78 -22.18 -22.70
CA SER A 234 24.06 -22.62 -23.90
C SER A 234 24.93 -22.55 -25.16
N LYS A 235 25.74 -21.48 -25.32
CA LYS A 235 26.74 -21.37 -26.41
C LYS A 235 27.77 -22.49 -26.33
N TYR A 236 28.30 -22.79 -25.14
CA TYR A 236 29.25 -23.89 -24.95
C TYR A 236 28.63 -25.28 -25.18
N GLN A 237 27.40 -25.53 -24.72
CA GLN A 237 26.69 -26.79 -24.98
C GLN A 237 26.38 -26.97 -26.47
N SER A 238 25.99 -25.90 -27.17
CA SER A 238 25.77 -25.90 -28.62
C SER A 238 27.08 -26.17 -29.38
N ALA A 239 28.17 -25.49 -29.03
CA ALA A 239 29.49 -25.70 -29.63
C ALA A 239 30.02 -27.12 -29.36
N LEU A 240 29.85 -27.64 -28.14
CA LEU A 240 30.20 -29.01 -27.78
C LEU A 240 29.37 -30.03 -28.57
N GLY A 241 28.06 -29.84 -28.68
CA GLY A 241 27.19 -30.69 -29.49
C GLY A 241 27.55 -30.68 -30.98
N VAL A 242 27.92 -29.51 -31.53
CA VAL A 242 28.46 -29.40 -32.90
C VAL A 242 29.83 -30.08 -33.03
N ALA A 243 30.68 -30.06 -31.99
CA ALA A 243 31.96 -30.75 -31.96
C ALA A 243 31.82 -32.27 -31.85
N THR A 244 30.97 -32.79 -30.95
CA THR A 244 30.84 -34.22 -30.66
C THR A 244 29.85 -34.97 -31.54
N ASN A 245 28.88 -34.30 -32.19
CA ASN A 245 27.91 -35.00 -33.04
C ASN A 245 28.58 -35.67 -34.27
N THR A 246 28.49 -36.99 -34.33
CA THR A 246 28.94 -37.87 -35.43
C THR A 246 27.81 -38.31 -36.37
N ARG A 247 26.56 -37.91 -36.10
CA ARG A 247 25.41 -38.26 -36.94
C ARG A 247 25.37 -37.39 -38.20
N LEU A 248 25.36 -38.06 -39.36
CA LEU A 248 25.07 -37.44 -40.65
C LEU A 248 23.61 -36.96 -40.67
N GLY A 249 23.36 -35.75 -41.19
CA GLY A 249 21.99 -35.26 -41.39
C GLY A 249 21.30 -35.94 -42.57
N ASP A 250 19.96 -36.00 -42.56
CA ASP A 250 19.17 -36.70 -43.60
C ASP A 250 19.44 -36.19 -45.03
N GLY A 251 19.81 -34.92 -45.16
CA GLY A 251 20.20 -34.27 -46.41
C GLY A 251 21.57 -34.70 -46.98
N ASP A 252 22.48 -35.27 -46.16
CA ASP A 252 23.83 -35.67 -46.59
C ASP A 252 23.76 -36.78 -47.67
N GLN A 253 24.62 -36.73 -48.69
CA GLN A 253 24.68 -37.80 -49.71
C GLN A 253 25.21 -39.12 -49.16
N ASN A 254 25.95 -39.07 -48.05
CA ASN A 254 26.48 -40.23 -47.36
C ASN A 254 25.50 -40.83 -46.35
N HIS A 255 24.32 -40.26 -46.14
CA HIS A 255 23.36 -40.81 -45.17
C HIS A 255 22.93 -42.25 -45.54
N SER A 256 22.81 -43.11 -44.52
CA SER A 256 22.56 -44.56 -44.63
C SER A 256 21.44 -44.97 -45.61
N ILE A 257 20.35 -44.21 -45.69
CA ILE A 257 19.24 -44.47 -46.63
C ILE A 257 19.69 -44.31 -48.08
N LYS A 258 20.51 -43.30 -48.38
CA LYS A 258 21.06 -43.08 -49.74
C LYS A 258 22.13 -44.10 -50.08
N LEU A 259 22.98 -44.46 -49.11
CA LEU A 259 23.94 -45.56 -49.26
C LEU A 259 23.22 -46.85 -49.67
N LYS A 260 22.15 -47.24 -48.96
CA LYS A 260 21.29 -48.37 -49.32
C LYS A 260 20.75 -48.26 -50.75
N ASN A 261 20.15 -47.11 -51.10
CA ASN A 261 19.54 -46.90 -52.41
C ASN A 261 20.57 -46.96 -53.56
N ASP A 262 21.80 -46.49 -53.32
CA ASP A 262 22.88 -46.52 -54.32
C ASP A 262 23.51 -47.92 -54.44
N ILE A 263 23.59 -48.70 -53.36
CA ILE A 263 23.93 -50.13 -53.42
C ILE A 263 22.90 -50.91 -54.25
N LEU A 264 21.60 -50.61 -54.10
CA LEU A 264 20.55 -51.22 -54.92
C LEU A 264 20.64 -50.81 -56.40
N LYS A 265 21.07 -49.58 -56.72
CA LYS A 265 21.41 -49.19 -58.10
C LYS A 265 22.61 -49.96 -58.63
N LEU A 266 23.70 -50.04 -57.86
CA LEU A 266 24.91 -50.80 -58.22
C LEU A 266 24.59 -52.27 -58.51
N GLN A 267 23.74 -52.90 -57.68
CA GLN A 267 23.26 -54.27 -57.92
C GLN A 267 22.59 -54.41 -59.30
N ASN A 268 21.82 -53.42 -59.74
CA ASN A 268 21.16 -53.45 -61.06
C ASN A 268 22.14 -53.16 -62.21
N THR A 269 23.10 -52.24 -62.02
CA THR A 269 24.17 -51.97 -63.00
C THR A 269 25.03 -53.21 -63.21
N LEU A 270 25.41 -53.89 -62.13
CA LEU A 270 26.16 -55.15 -62.15
C LEU A 270 25.37 -56.27 -62.86
N ASP A 271 24.08 -56.39 -62.55
CA ASP A 271 23.18 -57.38 -63.15
C ASP A 271 22.97 -57.18 -64.67
N ASN A 272 22.94 -55.92 -65.12
CA ASN A 272 22.92 -55.54 -66.54
C ASN A 272 24.28 -55.80 -67.23
N TYR A 273 25.39 -55.48 -66.56
CA TYR A 273 26.75 -55.60 -67.12
C TYR A 273 27.17 -57.06 -67.37
N VAL A 274 26.83 -57.99 -66.48
CA VAL A 274 27.03 -59.43 -66.76
C VAL A 274 26.04 -59.96 -67.83
N THR A 275 24.95 -59.21 -68.06
CA THR A 275 23.85 -59.46 -69.01
C THR A 275 22.94 -60.65 -68.66
N HIS A 276 21.76 -60.72 -69.30
CA HIS A 276 20.81 -61.82 -69.15
C HIS A 276 21.15 -63.11 -69.94
N LEU A 277 22.37 -63.25 -70.48
CA LEU A 277 22.84 -64.47 -71.17
C LEU A 277 21.85 -65.00 -72.27
N LYS A 278 21.19 -64.06 -72.97
CA LYS A 278 20.30 -64.31 -74.12
C LYS A 278 21.00 -65.11 -75.24
N PRO A 279 20.25 -65.82 -76.12
CA PRO A 279 20.84 -66.71 -77.14
C PRO A 279 21.83 -66.10 -78.14
N ASN A 280 21.91 -64.77 -78.27
CA ASN A 280 22.86 -64.08 -79.14
C ASN A 280 24.21 -63.76 -78.47
N MET A 281 24.64 -64.60 -77.53
CA MET A 281 25.94 -64.49 -76.85
C MET A 281 26.53 -65.88 -76.61
N ASP A 282 27.82 -66.04 -76.91
CA ASP A 282 28.52 -67.32 -76.74
C ASP A 282 29.06 -67.39 -75.30
N LEU A 283 28.83 -68.52 -74.62
CA LEU A 283 29.34 -68.77 -73.26
C LEU A 283 30.53 -69.72 -73.32
N ASN A 284 31.64 -69.34 -72.69
CA ASN A 284 32.81 -70.19 -72.55
C ASN A 284 32.62 -71.14 -71.35
N ILE A 285 31.75 -72.12 -71.51
CA ILE A 285 31.30 -73.03 -70.43
C ILE A 285 32.48 -73.67 -69.67
N LYS A 286 33.55 -74.05 -70.38
CA LYS A 286 34.75 -74.64 -69.77
C LYS A 286 35.41 -73.68 -68.76
N GLU A 287 35.62 -72.43 -69.14
CA GLU A 287 36.27 -71.43 -68.29
C GLU A 287 35.34 -70.95 -67.17
N ILE A 288 34.02 -70.94 -67.40
CA ILE A 288 33.03 -70.65 -66.36
C ILE A 288 32.95 -71.79 -65.34
N GLN A 289 33.00 -73.06 -65.75
CA GLN A 289 33.03 -74.21 -64.84
C GLN A 289 34.32 -74.23 -64.00
N LYS A 290 35.47 -73.91 -64.62
CA LYS A 290 36.73 -73.70 -63.89
C LYS A 290 36.61 -72.58 -62.86
N LEU A 291 35.93 -71.48 -63.21
CA LEU A 291 35.67 -70.37 -62.28
C LEU A 291 34.69 -70.74 -61.15
N ALA A 292 33.69 -71.60 -61.41
CA ALA A 292 32.83 -72.14 -60.36
C ALA A 292 33.63 -72.98 -59.35
N GLN A 293 34.55 -73.82 -59.85
CA GLN A 293 35.48 -74.61 -59.03
C GLN A 293 36.49 -73.73 -58.27
N GLU A 294 36.97 -72.63 -58.85
CA GLU A 294 37.78 -71.61 -58.14
C GLU A 294 37.04 -70.98 -56.93
N TYR A 295 35.71 -70.94 -56.97
CA TYR A 295 34.85 -70.50 -55.87
C TYR A 295 34.34 -71.64 -54.97
N GLY A 296 34.80 -72.88 -55.17
CA GLY A 296 34.37 -74.04 -54.38
C GLY A 296 32.91 -74.48 -54.61
N CYS A 297 32.28 -74.02 -55.70
CA CYS A 297 30.89 -74.34 -56.01
C CYS A 297 30.75 -75.81 -56.46
N LEU A 298 29.63 -76.45 -56.10
CA LEU A 298 29.34 -77.85 -56.43
C LEU A 298 28.28 -78.02 -57.51
N ASN A 299 27.57 -76.97 -57.93
CA ASN A 299 26.68 -77.04 -59.10
C ASN A 299 27.50 -77.18 -60.39
N GLU A 300 27.12 -78.14 -61.24
CA GLU A 300 27.73 -78.30 -62.57
C GLU A 300 27.11 -77.38 -63.62
N ILE A 301 27.93 -76.96 -64.60
CA ILE A 301 27.55 -76.12 -65.73
C ILE A 301 27.93 -76.87 -67.00
N THR A 302 26.95 -77.46 -67.68
CA THR A 302 27.16 -78.21 -68.93
C THR A 302 26.77 -77.38 -70.15
N ALA A 303 27.16 -77.81 -71.36
CA ALA A 303 26.71 -77.16 -72.59
C ALA A 303 25.20 -77.34 -72.84
N GLU A 304 24.63 -78.43 -72.33
CA GLU A 304 23.22 -78.81 -72.48
C GLU A 304 22.33 -78.11 -71.44
N ASN A 305 22.81 -78.01 -70.20
CA ASN A 305 22.20 -77.22 -69.13
C ASN A 305 23.20 -76.20 -68.55
N PRO A 306 23.40 -75.04 -69.21
CA PRO A 306 24.37 -74.03 -68.78
C PRO A 306 23.85 -73.13 -67.65
N ASN A 307 22.94 -73.63 -66.80
CA ASN A 307 22.27 -72.97 -65.66
C ASN A 307 22.47 -71.43 -65.61
N LYS A 308 21.75 -70.71 -66.46
CA LYS A 308 22.07 -69.29 -66.77
C LYS A 308 21.96 -68.36 -65.57
N ILE A 309 21.18 -68.72 -64.54
CA ILE A 309 21.06 -67.94 -63.31
C ILE A 309 22.33 -68.11 -62.45
N PHE A 310 22.82 -69.35 -62.33
CA PHE A 310 24.06 -69.66 -61.62
C PHE A 310 25.30 -69.09 -62.32
N VAL A 311 25.42 -69.23 -63.65
CA VAL A 311 26.47 -68.57 -64.45
C VAL A 311 26.46 -67.06 -64.21
N LYS A 312 25.27 -66.44 -64.17
CA LYS A 312 25.14 -65.01 -63.91
C LYS A 312 25.64 -64.65 -62.49
N ALA A 313 25.33 -65.46 -61.48
CA ALA A 313 25.85 -65.26 -60.12
C ALA A 313 27.38 -65.33 -60.07
N ILE A 314 28.00 -66.35 -60.66
CA ILE A 314 29.47 -66.50 -60.75
C ILE A 314 30.11 -65.26 -61.40
N LEU A 315 29.55 -64.79 -62.52
CA LEU A 315 30.07 -63.59 -63.19
C LEU A 315 29.89 -62.31 -62.36
N GLN A 316 28.83 -62.18 -61.56
CA GLN A 316 28.66 -61.04 -60.65
C GLN A 316 29.70 -61.05 -59.53
N ARG A 317 29.98 -62.22 -58.92
CA ARG A 317 31.04 -62.37 -57.92
C ARG A 317 32.41 -62.03 -58.52
N LYS A 318 32.73 -62.57 -59.71
CA LYS A 318 34.02 -62.32 -60.39
C LYS A 318 34.24 -60.85 -60.74
N VAL A 319 33.21 -60.11 -61.15
CA VAL A 319 33.32 -58.66 -61.38
C VAL A 319 33.65 -57.91 -60.08
N LEU A 320 32.97 -58.23 -58.97
CA LEU A 320 33.25 -57.60 -57.68
C LEU A 320 34.66 -57.92 -57.17
N ASP A 321 35.07 -59.19 -57.20
CA ASP A 321 36.39 -59.62 -56.75
C ASP A 321 37.53 -59.09 -57.64
N TYR A 322 37.32 -58.99 -58.96
CA TYR A 322 38.33 -58.46 -59.88
C TYR A 322 38.53 -56.95 -59.70
N VAL A 323 37.45 -56.18 -59.55
CA VAL A 323 37.56 -54.75 -59.20
C VAL A 323 38.18 -54.55 -57.82
N ARG A 324 37.88 -55.42 -56.84
CA ARG A 324 38.53 -55.43 -55.52
C ARG A 324 40.03 -55.75 -55.63
N GLY A 325 40.44 -56.68 -56.48
CA GLY A 325 41.86 -57.01 -56.73
C GLY A 325 42.68 -55.78 -57.13
N PHE A 326 42.17 -54.97 -58.07
CA PHE A 326 42.82 -53.72 -58.48
C PHE A 326 43.02 -52.69 -57.35
N SER A 327 42.26 -52.75 -56.26
CA SER A 327 42.47 -51.86 -55.10
C SER A 327 43.77 -52.17 -54.36
N HIS A 328 44.18 -53.45 -54.36
CA HIS A 328 45.41 -53.94 -53.75
C HIS A 328 46.60 -53.80 -54.72
N GLU A 329 46.37 -54.02 -56.02
CA GLU A 329 47.42 -53.90 -57.06
C GLU A 329 47.74 -52.45 -57.48
N LEU A 330 46.91 -51.46 -57.10
CA LEU A 330 47.09 -50.05 -57.42
C LEU A 330 48.52 -49.54 -57.14
N HIS A 331 49.14 -49.96 -56.04
CA HIS A 331 50.51 -49.60 -55.69
C HIS A 331 51.52 -50.08 -56.75
N ASN A 332 51.43 -51.36 -57.15
CA ASN A 332 52.29 -51.97 -58.17
C ASN A 332 52.05 -51.36 -59.57
N LEU A 333 50.81 -50.94 -59.87
CA LEU A 333 50.46 -50.24 -61.12
C LEU A 333 51.05 -48.83 -61.20
N ILE A 334 51.23 -48.15 -60.06
CA ILE A 334 51.91 -46.85 -59.96
C ILE A 334 53.44 -47.04 -60.07
N GLU A 335 54.02 -48.02 -59.38
CA GLU A 335 55.48 -48.25 -59.44
C GLU A 335 55.97 -48.76 -60.80
N SER A 336 55.16 -49.57 -61.50
CA SER A 336 55.48 -50.08 -62.85
C SER A 336 55.40 -49.04 -63.98
N GLN A 337 55.21 -47.76 -63.65
CA GLN A 337 55.15 -46.62 -64.58
C GLN A 337 54.10 -46.71 -65.70
N LYS A 338 53.18 -47.68 -65.64
CA LYS A 338 51.98 -47.74 -66.49
C LYS A 338 51.00 -46.59 -66.20
N ILE A 339 51.14 -45.95 -65.05
CA ILE A 339 50.39 -44.78 -64.61
C ILE A 339 51.41 -43.75 -64.10
N THR A 340 51.42 -42.54 -64.67
CA THR A 340 52.30 -41.46 -64.24
C THR A 340 51.89 -40.95 -62.85
N ARG A 341 52.84 -40.72 -61.93
CA ARG A 341 52.54 -40.00 -60.67
C ARG A 341 52.02 -38.60 -60.97
N GLY A 342 50.92 -38.20 -60.35
CA GLY A 342 50.16 -37.00 -60.66
C GLY A 342 48.77 -37.05 -60.02
N PRO A 343 47.72 -36.41 -60.60
CA PRO A 343 46.35 -36.41 -60.08
C PRO A 343 45.67 -37.78 -59.93
N LEU A 344 46.36 -38.87 -60.26
CA LEU A 344 45.86 -40.25 -60.40
C LEU A 344 46.05 -41.11 -59.14
N THR A 345 46.77 -40.59 -58.14
CA THR A 345 47.01 -41.26 -56.86
C THR A 345 46.30 -40.59 -55.68
N LEU A 346 45.61 -39.46 -55.92
CA LEU A 346 45.07 -38.57 -54.90
C LEU A 346 44.14 -39.28 -53.90
N GLU A 347 43.27 -40.19 -54.36
CA GLU A 347 42.41 -40.99 -53.48
C GLU A 347 43.23 -41.84 -52.51
N SER A 348 44.31 -42.46 -53.00
CA SER A 348 45.22 -43.31 -52.20
C SER A 348 46.04 -42.47 -51.22
N ASP A 349 46.58 -41.33 -51.69
CA ASP A 349 47.38 -40.42 -50.87
C ASP A 349 46.55 -39.79 -49.75
N ILE A 350 45.30 -39.39 -50.04
CA ILE A 350 44.34 -38.89 -49.05
C ILE A 350 43.99 -39.98 -48.02
N VAL A 351 43.68 -41.21 -48.45
CA VAL A 351 43.40 -42.33 -47.53
C VAL A 351 44.61 -42.65 -46.65
N SER A 352 45.81 -42.65 -47.23
CA SER A 352 47.07 -42.90 -46.53
C SER A 352 47.34 -41.85 -45.46
N LYS A 353 47.31 -40.56 -45.83
CA LYS A 353 47.59 -39.44 -44.90
C LYS A 353 46.51 -39.27 -43.84
N ALA A 354 45.24 -39.55 -44.15
CA ALA A 354 44.19 -39.60 -43.14
C ALA A 354 44.38 -40.77 -42.16
N SER A 355 44.82 -41.94 -42.64
CA SER A 355 45.10 -43.10 -41.79
C SER A 355 46.32 -42.88 -40.88
N GLU A 356 47.32 -42.16 -41.36
CA GLU A 356 48.47 -41.70 -40.57
C GLU A 356 48.03 -40.70 -39.48
N LEU A 357 47.27 -39.68 -39.84
CA LEU A 357 46.73 -38.69 -38.90
C LEU A 357 45.86 -39.34 -37.80
N LEU A 358 44.97 -40.27 -38.16
CA LEU A 358 44.12 -40.97 -37.19
C LEU A 358 44.93 -41.82 -36.21
N LYS A 359 46.01 -42.47 -36.66
CA LYS A 359 46.95 -43.18 -35.77
C LYS A 359 47.68 -42.22 -34.82
N LEU A 360 48.09 -41.05 -35.31
CA LEU A 360 48.75 -40.03 -34.49
C LEU A 360 47.79 -39.43 -33.44
N ILE A 361 46.53 -39.19 -33.78
CA ILE A 361 45.51 -38.70 -32.83
C ILE A 361 45.20 -39.78 -31.78
N ASN A 362 45.03 -41.05 -32.18
CA ASN A 362 44.82 -42.16 -31.24
C ASN A 362 46.04 -42.37 -30.33
N PHE A 363 47.27 -42.16 -30.82
CA PHE A 363 48.46 -42.19 -29.96
C PHE A 363 48.52 -40.98 -29.03
N PHE A 364 48.03 -39.82 -29.47
CA PHE A 364 47.97 -38.60 -28.66
C PHE A 364 46.97 -38.73 -27.50
N SER A 365 45.75 -39.25 -27.71
CA SER A 365 44.78 -39.46 -26.61
C SER A 365 45.34 -40.40 -25.54
N VAL A 366 45.80 -41.60 -25.93
CA VAL A 366 46.29 -42.60 -24.95
C VAL A 366 47.62 -42.24 -24.27
N THR A 367 48.28 -41.13 -24.62
CA THR A 367 49.56 -40.70 -24.02
C THR A 367 49.56 -39.30 -23.40
N ARG A 368 48.39 -38.62 -23.35
CA ARG A 368 48.26 -37.25 -22.81
C ARG A 368 47.05 -37.17 -21.89
N ALA A 369 47.21 -36.51 -20.74
CA ALA A 369 46.09 -36.26 -19.83
C ALA A 369 45.12 -35.25 -20.45
N GLY A 370 43.82 -35.59 -20.49
CA GLY A 370 42.77 -34.77 -21.08
C GLY A 370 41.38 -35.39 -20.89
N THR A 371 40.40 -34.93 -21.66
CA THR A 371 39.04 -35.49 -21.72
C THR A 371 38.77 -36.02 -23.12
N ASP A 372 38.53 -37.32 -23.26
CA ASP A 372 38.61 -37.98 -24.57
C ASP A 372 37.41 -37.73 -25.50
N GLU A 373 36.24 -37.34 -24.98
CA GLU A 373 34.99 -37.18 -25.74
C GLU A 373 35.14 -36.39 -27.05
N VAL A 374 35.87 -35.27 -27.02
CA VAL A 374 36.11 -34.41 -28.18
C VAL A 374 37.16 -35.03 -29.11
N THR A 375 38.15 -35.75 -28.58
CA THR A 375 39.21 -36.40 -29.36
C THR A 375 38.66 -37.61 -30.12
N ASP A 376 37.86 -38.45 -29.46
CA ASP A 376 37.22 -39.62 -30.06
C ASP A 376 36.22 -39.21 -31.14
N ALA A 377 35.36 -38.22 -30.85
CA ALA A 377 34.47 -37.65 -31.85
C ALA A 377 35.25 -37.01 -33.02
N SER A 378 36.41 -36.41 -32.76
CA SER A 378 37.27 -35.86 -33.82
C SER A 378 37.87 -36.96 -34.70
N MET A 379 38.32 -38.08 -34.14
CA MET A 379 38.78 -39.24 -34.94
C MET A 379 37.67 -39.77 -35.85
N ILE A 380 36.45 -39.90 -35.32
CA ILE A 380 35.28 -40.28 -36.11
C ILE A 380 35.01 -39.26 -37.22
N LYS A 381 35.00 -37.96 -36.91
CA LYS A 381 34.59 -36.92 -37.87
C LYS A 381 35.63 -36.64 -38.94
N ILE A 382 36.92 -36.74 -38.63
CA ILE A 382 38.01 -36.72 -39.62
C ILE A 382 37.83 -37.87 -40.62
N ARG A 383 37.59 -39.09 -40.12
CA ARG A 383 37.26 -40.25 -40.96
C ARG A 383 36.04 -39.97 -41.83
N GLN A 384 34.92 -39.54 -41.26
CA GLN A 384 33.68 -39.26 -41.98
C GLN A 384 33.86 -38.19 -43.07
N GLN A 385 34.56 -37.10 -42.78
CA GLN A 385 34.79 -36.02 -43.74
C GLN A 385 35.70 -36.47 -44.89
N VAL A 386 36.83 -37.13 -44.59
CA VAL A 386 37.76 -37.64 -45.62
C VAL A 386 37.05 -38.63 -46.55
N TYR A 387 36.43 -39.67 -45.99
CA TYR A 387 35.74 -40.67 -46.78
C TYR A 387 34.45 -40.15 -47.43
N GLY A 388 33.85 -39.08 -46.91
CA GLY A 388 32.72 -38.39 -47.53
C GLY A 388 33.13 -37.52 -48.73
N ILE A 389 34.30 -36.89 -48.68
CA ILE A 389 34.89 -36.20 -49.84
C ILE A 389 35.22 -37.22 -50.94
N LEU A 390 35.89 -38.32 -50.59
CA LEU A 390 36.22 -39.41 -51.52
C LEU A 390 34.97 -40.11 -52.08
N GLY A 391 33.97 -40.38 -51.23
CA GLY A 391 32.69 -40.99 -51.63
C GLY A 391 31.89 -40.13 -52.62
N ASN A 392 32.04 -38.80 -52.56
CA ASN A 392 31.44 -37.87 -53.51
C ASN A 392 32.30 -37.68 -54.78
N ARG A 393 33.59 -37.39 -54.63
CA ARG A 393 34.48 -36.91 -55.72
C ARG A 393 35.48 -37.93 -56.26
N GLY A 394 35.87 -38.93 -55.48
CA GLY A 394 36.94 -39.87 -55.85
C GLY A 394 36.63 -40.62 -57.15
N PHE A 395 37.61 -40.76 -58.02
CA PHE A 395 37.48 -41.36 -59.34
C PHE A 395 36.40 -40.73 -60.24
N ASN A 396 36.08 -39.45 -60.05
CA ASN A 396 35.38 -38.65 -61.05
C ASN A 396 36.27 -38.36 -62.27
N ASN A 397 35.67 -37.84 -63.34
CA ASN A 397 36.43 -37.24 -64.44
C ASN A 397 37.41 -36.18 -63.91
N ILE A 398 38.62 -36.20 -64.45
CA ILE A 398 39.65 -35.20 -64.20
C ILE A 398 39.30 -33.95 -65.00
N ILE A 399 39.43 -32.78 -64.37
CA ILE A 399 39.34 -31.48 -65.03
C ILE A 399 40.78 -31.04 -65.32
N ASP A 400 41.07 -30.66 -66.57
CA ASP A 400 42.37 -30.08 -66.95
C ASP A 400 42.42 -28.56 -66.78
N ASP A 401 43.58 -27.94 -67.01
CA ASP A 401 43.82 -26.52 -66.78
C ASP A 401 42.96 -25.61 -67.69
N ASP A 402 42.54 -26.12 -68.85
CA ASP A 402 41.60 -25.47 -69.77
C ASP A 402 40.12 -25.69 -69.38
N GLY A 403 39.86 -26.48 -68.33
CA GLY A 403 38.53 -26.77 -67.81
C GLY A 403 37.79 -27.93 -68.48
N ASN A 404 38.43 -28.68 -69.39
CA ASN A 404 37.80 -29.82 -70.06
C ASN A 404 37.74 -31.03 -69.13
N MET A 405 36.75 -31.91 -69.34
CA MET A 405 36.59 -33.12 -68.54
C MET A 405 37.03 -34.37 -69.31
N ARG A 406 38.02 -35.09 -68.75
CA ARG A 406 38.51 -36.37 -69.26
C ARG A 406 38.25 -37.50 -68.26
N MET A 407 38.09 -38.74 -68.74
CA MET A 407 37.96 -39.90 -67.85
C MET A 407 39.23 -40.08 -66.99
N HIS A 408 39.06 -40.52 -65.75
CA HIS A 408 40.15 -40.83 -64.83
C HIS A 408 40.97 -42.03 -65.33
N ASP A 409 42.29 -41.91 -65.45
CA ASP A 409 43.09 -42.92 -66.17
C ASP A 409 43.10 -44.30 -65.49
N PHE A 410 43.04 -44.36 -64.15
CA PHE A 410 42.84 -45.63 -63.43
C PHE A 410 41.48 -46.29 -63.77
N ILE A 411 40.40 -45.49 -63.91
CA ILE A 411 39.09 -46.02 -64.32
C ILE A 411 39.13 -46.48 -65.78
N ALA A 412 39.82 -45.75 -66.66
CA ALA A 412 40.03 -46.16 -68.05
C ALA A 412 40.76 -47.52 -68.13
N LEU A 413 41.86 -47.68 -67.37
CA LEU A 413 42.63 -48.91 -67.29
C LEU A 413 41.80 -50.09 -66.78
N VAL A 414 41.17 -49.94 -65.60
CA VAL A 414 40.39 -51.02 -64.98
C VAL A 414 39.15 -51.35 -65.81
N SER A 415 38.54 -50.39 -66.52
CA SER A 415 37.43 -50.66 -67.45
C SER A 415 37.85 -51.53 -68.61
N ASN A 416 39.02 -51.25 -69.20
CA ASN A 416 39.56 -52.03 -70.31
C ASN A 416 39.91 -53.46 -69.89
N GLU A 417 40.56 -53.64 -68.73
CA GLU A 417 40.88 -54.99 -68.22
C GLU A 417 39.63 -55.74 -67.74
N LEU A 418 38.66 -55.09 -67.09
CA LEU A 418 37.38 -55.70 -66.70
C LEU A 418 36.60 -56.17 -67.94
N ASN A 419 36.53 -55.35 -68.99
CA ASN A 419 35.90 -55.73 -70.25
C ASN A 419 36.65 -56.91 -70.90
N LYS A 420 37.98 -56.89 -70.99
CA LYS A 420 38.77 -58.05 -71.51
C LYS A 420 38.48 -59.34 -70.72
N MET A 421 38.55 -59.27 -69.39
CA MET A 421 38.24 -60.38 -68.48
C MET A 421 36.84 -60.94 -68.73
N MET A 422 35.82 -60.08 -68.84
CA MET A 422 34.44 -60.52 -69.12
C MET A 422 34.28 -61.17 -70.49
N ASN A 423 35.02 -60.73 -71.51
CA ASN A 423 34.97 -61.34 -72.86
C ASN A 423 35.63 -62.74 -72.92
N HIS A 424 36.47 -63.13 -71.96
CA HIS A 424 36.99 -64.52 -71.82
C HIS A 424 35.88 -65.51 -71.46
N TYR A 425 34.92 -65.08 -70.62
CA TYR A 425 33.81 -65.91 -70.16
C TYR A 425 32.55 -65.79 -71.04
N ARG A 426 32.21 -64.59 -71.54
CA ARG A 426 30.99 -64.35 -72.35
C ARG A 426 31.22 -63.37 -73.52
N LYS A 427 31.08 -63.87 -74.75
CA LYS A 427 31.24 -63.12 -75.99
C LYS A 427 29.91 -62.53 -76.47
N ILE A 428 29.86 -61.21 -76.65
CA ILE A 428 28.70 -60.52 -77.21
C ILE A 428 28.89 -60.40 -78.72
N ASN A 429 27.99 -61.02 -79.50
CA ASN A 429 28.08 -61.07 -80.97
C ASN A 429 27.44 -59.86 -81.67
N ASP A 430 26.60 -59.10 -80.95
CA ASP A 430 25.99 -57.85 -81.41
C ASP A 430 26.92 -56.67 -81.07
N PRO A 431 27.51 -55.95 -82.05
CA PRO A 431 28.49 -54.89 -81.78
C PRO A 431 27.91 -53.71 -80.99
N ASN A 432 26.70 -53.26 -81.34
CA ASN A 432 26.04 -52.12 -80.69
C ASN A 432 25.75 -52.44 -79.22
N ARG A 433 25.29 -53.66 -78.96
CA ARG A 433 25.04 -54.14 -77.58
C ARG A 433 26.35 -54.38 -76.82
N LYS A 434 27.42 -54.81 -77.51
CA LYS A 434 28.74 -54.94 -76.90
C LYS A 434 29.25 -53.57 -76.44
N GLU A 435 29.19 -52.56 -77.29
CA GLU A 435 29.54 -51.18 -76.94
C GLU A 435 28.71 -50.66 -75.75
N GLN A 436 27.38 -50.82 -75.79
CA GLN A 436 26.48 -50.42 -74.70
C GLN A 436 26.80 -51.09 -73.36
N VAL A 437 27.22 -52.36 -73.36
CA VAL A 437 27.58 -53.10 -72.14
C VAL A 437 28.99 -52.75 -71.66
N ASP A 438 29.97 -52.72 -72.56
CA ASP A 438 31.36 -52.41 -72.23
C ASP A 438 31.49 -50.94 -71.73
N ALA A 439 30.63 -50.03 -72.21
CA ALA A 439 30.51 -48.65 -71.72
C ALA A 439 29.92 -48.51 -70.30
N MET A 440 29.34 -49.57 -69.72
CA MET A 440 28.90 -49.55 -68.30
C MET A 440 30.08 -49.68 -67.33
N ALA A 441 31.21 -50.26 -67.76
CA ALA A 441 32.33 -50.59 -66.89
C ALA A 441 32.89 -49.38 -66.11
N PRO A 442 33.14 -48.20 -66.72
CA PRO A 442 33.67 -47.03 -65.98
C PRO A 442 32.79 -46.62 -64.80
N LYS A 443 31.47 -46.62 -65.00
CA LYS A 443 30.52 -46.25 -63.94
C LYS A 443 30.35 -47.34 -62.89
N LEU A 444 30.32 -48.60 -63.32
CA LEU A 444 30.28 -49.76 -62.44
C LEU A 444 31.48 -49.78 -61.48
N ILE A 445 32.69 -49.59 -62.01
CA ILE A 445 33.93 -49.54 -61.22
C ILE A 445 33.91 -48.35 -60.25
N GLN A 446 33.57 -47.14 -60.73
CA GLN A 446 33.46 -45.95 -59.89
C GLN A 446 32.50 -46.17 -58.71
N ASP A 447 31.32 -46.75 -58.95
CA ASP A 447 30.33 -46.98 -57.90
C ASP A 447 30.75 -48.08 -56.93
N ILE A 448 31.44 -49.13 -57.37
CA ILE A 448 32.05 -50.14 -56.48
C ILE A 448 33.02 -49.47 -55.50
N TYR A 449 33.97 -48.67 -55.99
CA TYR A 449 34.93 -47.97 -55.13
C TYR A 449 34.25 -46.95 -54.20
N LYS A 450 33.37 -46.10 -54.73
CA LYS A 450 32.66 -45.09 -53.93
C LYS A 450 31.81 -45.70 -52.84
N LEU A 451 31.13 -46.82 -53.10
CA LEU A 451 30.29 -47.47 -52.11
C LEU A 451 31.14 -48.29 -51.12
N PHE A 452 31.90 -49.28 -51.61
CA PHE A 452 32.54 -50.30 -50.78
C PHE A 452 33.95 -49.97 -50.26
N TRP A 453 34.60 -48.92 -50.78
CA TRP A 453 35.87 -48.43 -50.23
C TRP A 453 35.66 -47.16 -49.40
N PHE A 454 34.87 -46.22 -49.91
CA PHE A 454 34.70 -44.91 -49.28
C PHE A 454 33.44 -44.79 -48.40
N ARG A 455 32.21 -44.90 -48.94
CA ARG A 455 30.99 -44.55 -48.21
C ARG A 455 30.65 -45.49 -47.04
N VAL A 456 31.10 -46.75 -47.07
CA VAL A 456 31.12 -47.65 -45.91
C VAL A 456 31.91 -47.06 -44.72
N ASN A 457 33.02 -46.38 -45.00
CA ASN A 457 33.87 -45.68 -44.03
C ASN A 457 33.35 -44.27 -43.66
N VAL A 458 32.10 -43.93 -43.99
CA VAL A 458 31.43 -42.68 -43.54
C VAL A 458 30.32 -42.95 -42.51
N GLN A 459 29.84 -44.18 -42.37
CA GLN A 459 28.86 -44.51 -41.33
C GLN A 459 29.51 -44.59 -39.94
N GLU A 460 28.70 -44.39 -38.89
CA GLU A 460 29.05 -44.63 -37.48
C GLU A 460 27.92 -45.43 -36.79
N PRO A 461 28.19 -46.65 -36.25
CA PRO A 461 29.33 -47.52 -36.54
C PRO A 461 29.61 -47.70 -38.03
N LYS A 462 30.85 -48.08 -38.37
CA LYS A 462 31.27 -48.37 -39.75
C LYS A 462 30.33 -49.39 -40.40
N THR A 463 30.15 -49.29 -41.71
CA THR A 463 29.45 -50.34 -42.46
C THR A 463 30.37 -51.54 -42.65
N GLU A 464 29.88 -52.73 -42.31
CA GLU A 464 30.49 -54.03 -42.59
C GLU A 464 29.95 -54.60 -43.91
N CYS A 465 30.75 -55.46 -44.55
CA CYS A 465 30.38 -56.18 -45.77
C CYS A 465 30.82 -57.64 -45.64
N GLU A 466 29.85 -58.56 -45.69
CA GLU A 466 30.04 -59.98 -45.38
C GLU A 466 29.64 -60.86 -46.57
N TYR A 467 30.42 -61.91 -46.84
CA TYR A 467 30.12 -62.92 -47.85
C TYR A 467 29.91 -64.28 -47.16
N PHE A 468 28.87 -64.99 -47.59
CA PHE A 468 28.51 -66.30 -47.05
C PHE A 468 29.02 -67.44 -47.93
N GLU A 469 29.67 -68.44 -47.34
CA GLU A 469 30.32 -69.53 -48.07
C GLU A 469 29.98 -70.87 -47.38
N ASN A 470 29.32 -71.80 -48.09
CA ASN A 470 28.90 -73.13 -47.63
C ASN A 470 28.02 -73.22 -46.36
N VAL A 471 27.38 -72.12 -45.95
CA VAL A 471 26.44 -72.05 -44.80
C VAL A 471 24.99 -72.34 -45.21
N MET A 472 24.13 -72.64 -44.23
CA MET A 472 22.67 -72.75 -44.42
C MET A 472 22.06 -71.44 -44.93
N ILE A 473 20.99 -71.51 -45.72
CA ILE A 473 20.28 -70.31 -46.18
C ILE A 473 19.53 -69.64 -45.01
N ASN A 474 19.68 -68.33 -44.86
CA ASN A 474 18.97 -67.53 -43.84
C ASN A 474 18.23 -66.34 -44.50
N PRO A 475 16.89 -66.35 -44.61
CA PRO A 475 16.11 -65.24 -45.20
C PRO A 475 16.30 -63.88 -44.52
N GLY A 476 16.70 -63.85 -43.24
CA GLY A 476 16.97 -62.62 -42.51
C GLY A 476 18.23 -61.88 -42.97
N THR A 477 19.19 -62.58 -43.58
CA THR A 477 20.47 -62.01 -44.05
C THR A 477 20.73 -62.22 -45.55
N MET A 478 20.02 -63.14 -46.20
CA MET A 478 20.27 -63.58 -47.57
C MET A 478 19.03 -63.44 -48.46
N LYS A 479 19.26 -63.28 -49.77
CA LYS A 479 18.23 -63.31 -50.82
C LYS A 479 18.72 -64.10 -52.03
N GLY A 480 17.83 -64.89 -52.62
CA GLY A 480 18.12 -65.69 -53.82
C GLY A 480 16.83 -66.19 -54.46
N SER A 481 16.85 -67.42 -54.96
CA SER A 481 15.70 -68.10 -55.56
C SER A 481 15.66 -69.54 -55.03
N TRP A 482 14.70 -69.83 -54.17
CA TRP A 482 14.46 -71.13 -53.54
C TRP A 482 12.96 -71.29 -53.24
N ASN A 483 12.51 -72.52 -52.97
CA ASN A 483 11.22 -72.73 -52.31
C ASN A 483 11.37 -72.49 -50.79
N GLU A 484 10.37 -71.88 -50.15
CA GLU A 484 10.41 -71.64 -48.70
C GLU A 484 10.20 -72.95 -47.92
N ASP A 485 9.39 -73.89 -48.44
CA ASP A 485 9.15 -75.20 -47.81
C ASP A 485 10.39 -76.14 -47.78
N GLU A 486 11.45 -75.79 -48.52
CA GLU A 486 12.63 -76.65 -48.71
C GLU A 486 13.93 -75.97 -48.28
N ILE A 487 13.83 -74.80 -47.64
CA ILE A 487 14.98 -73.96 -47.28
C ILE A 487 15.98 -74.67 -46.34
N ASP A 488 15.47 -75.53 -45.46
CA ASP A 488 16.28 -76.32 -44.51
C ASP A 488 17.17 -77.35 -45.21
N LYS A 489 16.88 -77.69 -46.47
CA LYS A 489 17.68 -78.59 -47.31
C LYS A 489 18.74 -77.85 -48.14
N LEU A 490 18.84 -76.52 -48.01
CA LEU A 490 19.66 -75.68 -48.89
C LEU A 490 20.84 -75.04 -48.16
N ARG A 491 21.97 -74.97 -48.88
CA ARG A 491 23.16 -74.21 -48.50
C ARG A 491 23.57 -73.23 -49.59
N VAL A 492 24.33 -72.20 -49.21
CA VAL A 492 24.97 -71.27 -50.13
C VAL A 492 26.02 -71.99 -50.96
N ASP A 493 25.81 -72.06 -52.28
CA ASP A 493 26.82 -72.51 -53.24
C ASP A 493 27.76 -71.35 -53.62
N ILE A 494 27.19 -70.15 -53.84
CA ILE A 494 27.97 -68.92 -54.01
C ILE A 494 27.22 -67.68 -53.50
N CYS A 495 27.85 -66.91 -52.62
CA CYS A 495 27.43 -65.54 -52.29
C CYS A 495 28.04 -64.57 -53.31
N TYR A 496 27.19 -64.06 -54.22
CA TYR A 496 27.60 -63.24 -55.36
C TYR A 496 27.38 -61.73 -55.19
N PHE A 497 26.75 -61.32 -54.09
CA PHE A 497 26.75 -59.94 -53.61
C PHE A 497 26.75 -59.95 -52.08
N PRO A 498 27.56 -59.14 -51.38
CA PRO A 498 27.69 -59.23 -49.93
C PRO A 498 26.45 -58.74 -49.19
N LEU A 499 26.25 -59.26 -47.96
CA LEU A 499 25.44 -58.61 -46.94
C LEU A 499 26.10 -57.27 -46.59
N VAL A 500 25.30 -56.21 -46.48
CA VAL A 500 25.79 -54.88 -46.12
C VAL A 500 24.94 -54.32 -44.99
N GLY A 501 25.59 -53.88 -43.91
CA GLY A 501 24.95 -53.32 -42.73
C GLY A 501 25.99 -52.85 -41.71
N ARG A 502 25.62 -52.77 -40.44
CA ARG A 502 26.54 -52.45 -39.33
C ARG A 502 26.20 -53.31 -38.12
N ASN A 503 27.20 -53.56 -37.27
CA ASN A 503 27.14 -54.44 -36.11
C ASN A 503 26.59 -55.83 -36.48
N LEU A 504 27.02 -56.42 -37.61
CA LEU A 504 26.40 -57.65 -38.15
C LEU A 504 26.50 -58.83 -37.17
N ASN A 505 27.51 -58.82 -36.31
CA ASN A 505 27.76 -59.80 -35.25
C ASN A 505 27.06 -59.49 -33.89
N SER A 506 26.08 -58.57 -33.82
CA SER A 506 25.37 -58.26 -32.57
C SER A 506 23.85 -58.19 -32.71
N SER A 507 23.14 -58.17 -31.58
CA SER A 507 21.67 -57.98 -31.52
C SER A 507 21.19 -56.66 -32.14
N ASP A 508 22.08 -55.67 -32.26
CA ASP A 508 21.78 -54.34 -32.81
C ASP A 508 22.10 -54.25 -34.32
N ALA A 509 22.29 -55.39 -34.98
CA ALA A 509 22.58 -55.51 -36.40
C ALA A 509 21.57 -54.72 -37.25
N LYS A 510 22.06 -53.70 -37.97
CA LYS A 510 21.23 -52.90 -38.88
C LYS A 510 21.61 -53.20 -40.33
N ILE A 511 20.88 -54.13 -40.94
CA ILE A 511 21.04 -54.53 -42.34
C ILE A 511 20.55 -53.40 -43.27
N PHE A 512 21.38 -53.01 -44.23
CA PHE A 512 21.03 -52.10 -45.31
C PHE A 512 20.54 -52.88 -46.54
N THR A 513 21.31 -53.88 -46.98
CA THR A 513 20.95 -54.79 -48.08
C THR A 513 21.37 -56.22 -47.75
N LEU A 514 20.46 -57.18 -47.92
CA LEU A 514 20.73 -58.62 -47.81
C LEU A 514 21.84 -59.05 -48.80
N ALA A 515 22.58 -60.10 -48.43
CA ALA A 515 23.44 -60.81 -49.36
C ALA A 515 22.63 -61.37 -50.54
N LYS A 516 23.25 -61.50 -51.71
CA LYS A 516 22.70 -62.31 -52.81
C LYS A 516 23.44 -63.63 -52.90
N VAL A 517 22.70 -64.72 -52.78
CA VAL A 517 23.25 -66.09 -52.78
C VAL A 517 22.55 -66.96 -53.82
N PHE A 518 23.30 -67.84 -54.47
CA PHE A 518 22.74 -68.95 -55.23
C PHE A 518 22.76 -70.20 -54.33
N PRO A 519 21.63 -70.90 -54.14
CA PRO A 519 21.58 -72.08 -53.31
C PRO A 519 22.00 -73.35 -54.07
N ARG A 520 22.40 -74.38 -53.31
CA ARG A 520 22.40 -75.78 -53.73
C ARG A 520 21.71 -76.63 -52.67
N TYR A 521 21.24 -77.81 -53.06
CA TYR A 521 20.85 -78.82 -52.08
C TYR A 521 22.06 -79.33 -51.30
N ILE A 522 21.81 -79.70 -50.04
CA ILE A 522 22.67 -80.59 -49.28
C ILE A 522 22.61 -81.97 -49.97
N SER A 523 23.75 -82.63 -50.08
CA SER A 523 23.83 -83.99 -50.59
C SER A 523 23.82 -84.94 -49.40
N ASP A 524 22.90 -85.90 -49.36
CA ASP A 524 22.67 -86.84 -48.24
C ASP A 524 23.86 -87.81 -47.97
N SER A 525 25.00 -87.61 -48.63
CA SER A 525 26.13 -88.54 -48.69
C SER A 525 27.31 -88.15 -47.77
N ASN A 526 27.11 -87.26 -46.79
CA ASN A 526 28.15 -86.79 -45.87
C ASN A 526 27.61 -86.46 -44.46
N GLU A 527 26.66 -87.24 -43.95
CA GLU A 527 26.56 -87.38 -42.49
C GLU A 527 27.71 -88.30 -42.02
N PRO A 528 28.50 -87.93 -41.00
CA PRO A 528 29.38 -88.89 -40.34
C PRO A 528 28.49 -89.87 -39.58
N ASN A 529 28.63 -91.18 -39.85
CA ASN A 529 27.95 -92.19 -39.05
C ASN A 529 28.38 -92.03 -37.59
N GLU A 530 27.44 -91.75 -36.69
CA GLU A 530 27.68 -91.90 -35.26
C GLU A 530 27.85 -93.39 -34.96
N GLU A 531 29.07 -93.80 -34.60
CA GLU A 531 29.36 -95.15 -34.15
C GLU A 531 28.60 -95.39 -32.84
N ASN A 532 27.56 -96.23 -32.91
CA ASN A 532 26.81 -96.67 -31.74
C ASN A 532 27.62 -97.79 -31.06
N ASP A 533 28.36 -97.44 -30.00
CA ASP A 533 29.01 -98.41 -29.12
C ASP A 533 27.96 -99.11 -28.22
N GLU A 534 27.62 -100.37 -28.55
CA GLU A 534 27.10 -101.41 -27.63
C GLU A 534 27.85 -102.75 -27.85
#